data_AF-A0A2P5B6D9-F1
#
_entry.id   AF-A0A2P5B6D9-F1
#
_cell.length_a   1.000
_cell.length_b   1.000
_cell.length_c   1.000
_cell.angle_alpha   90.00
_cell.angle_beta   90.00
_cell.angle_gamma   90.00
#
_symmetry.space_group_name_H-M   'P 1'
#
loop_
_entity.id
_entity.type
_entity.pdbx_description
1 polymer ?
#
loop_
_entity_poly.entity_id
_entity_poly.type
_entity_poly.pdbx_seq_one_letter_code
_entity_poly.pdbx_strand_id
1 'polypeptide(L)' 'MGANRKLQRENDWVLKKINEGFDFFDRNKNLYIEIMVELLTSDFRGDLTAVDSLVQSGLDVFAHNIETVK' A
#
# COMPACT_ATOMS: atom_id res chain seq x y z
N MET A 1 -12.23 1.47 24.07
CA MET A 1 -10.77 1.64 23.80
C MET A 1 -10.13 0.54 22.92
N GLY A 2 -10.90 -0.32 22.23
CA GLY A 2 -10.33 -1.46 21.46
C GLY A 2 -10.23 -1.29 19.94
N ALA A 3 -11.13 -0.52 19.32
CA ALA A 3 -11.23 -0.41 17.87
C ALA A 3 -10.04 0.31 17.21
N ASN A 4 -9.52 1.36 17.85
CA ASN A 4 -8.43 2.18 17.30
C ASN A 4 -7.10 1.40 17.21
N ARG A 5 -6.83 0.52 18.19
CA ARG A 5 -5.63 -0.35 18.17
C ARG A 5 -5.67 -1.46 17.12
N LYS A 6 -6.87 -1.91 16.72
CA LYS A 6 -7.00 -2.95 15.70
C LYS A 6 -6.72 -2.38 14.31
N LEU A 7 -7.24 -1.19 14.02
CA LEU A 7 -7.01 -0.48 12.76
C LEU A 7 -5.56 -0.09 12.57
N GLN A 8 -4.92 0.40 13.64
CA GLN A 8 -3.49 0.71 13.58
C GLN A 8 -2.67 -0.53 13.20
N ARG A 9 -2.96 -1.69 13.80
CA ARG A 9 -2.25 -2.95 13.48
C ARG A 9 -2.51 -3.42 12.04
N GLU A 10 -3.72 -3.20 11.52
CA GLU A 10 -4.05 -3.50 10.13
C GLU A 10 -3.26 -2.57 9.18
N ASN A 11 -3.23 -1.26 9.43
CA ASN A 11 -2.43 -0.30 8.65
C ASN A 11 -0.93 -0.61 8.71
N ASP A 12 -0.39 -0.88 9.91
CA ASP A 12 1.02 -1.22 10.09
C ASP A 12 1.39 -2.51 9.32
N TRP A 13 0.49 -3.50 9.29
CA TRP A 13 0.68 -4.74 8.54
C TRP A 13 0.65 -4.52 7.03
N VAL A 14 -0.27 -3.68 6.54
CA VAL A 14 -0.34 -3.30 5.12
C VAL A 14 0.93 -2.58 4.69
N LEU A 15 1.38 -1.57 5.45
CA LEU A 15 2.61 -0.84 5.18
C LEU A 15 3.84 -1.76 5.18
N LYS A 16 3.89 -2.72 6.12
CA LYS A 16 4.95 -3.74 6.13
C LYS A 16 4.96 -4.57 4.85
N LYS A 17 3.80 -5.02 4.37
CA LYS A 17 3.70 -5.83 3.15
C LYS A 17 4.10 -5.07 1.89
N ILE A 18 3.73 -3.79 1.83
CA ILE A 18 4.15 -2.88 0.76
C ILE A 18 5.69 -2.77 0.74
N ASN A 19 6.31 -2.49 1.89
CA ASN A 19 7.77 -2.38 2.00
C ASN A 19 8.49 -3.70 1.65
N GLU A 20 7.95 -4.86 2.07
CA GLU A 20 8.50 -6.17 1.66
C GLU A 20 8.47 -6.37 0.13
N GLY A 21 7.43 -5.84 -0.54
CA GLY A 21 7.31 -5.84 -2.01
C GLY A 21 8.36 -4.93 -2.68
N PHE A 22 8.55 -3.71 -2.16
CA PHE A 22 9.58 -2.80 -2.65
C PHE A 22 11.00 -3.36 -2.46
N ASP A 23 11.30 -3.94 -1.29
CA ASP A 23 12.59 -4.60 -1.04
C ASP A 23 12.86 -5.74 -2.03
N PHE A 24 11.81 -6.48 -2.43
CA PHE A 24 11.92 -7.51 -3.45
C PHE A 24 12.26 -6.90 -4.82
N PHE A 25 11.61 -5.80 -5.19
CA PHE A 25 11.88 -5.10 -6.44
C PHE A 25 13.31 -4.55 -6.48
N ASP A 26 13.75 -3.84 -5.44
CA ASP A 26 15.09 -3.24 -5.37
C ASP A 26 16.21 -4.29 -5.49
N ARG A 27 16.01 -5.48 -4.89
CA ARG A 27 16.96 -6.60 -5.02
C ARG A 27 17.05 -7.16 -6.44
N ASN A 28 16.01 -7.01 -7.26
CA ASN A 28 15.93 -7.58 -8.60
C ASN A 28 16.10 -6.54 -9.72
N LYS A 29 16.34 -5.26 -9.38
CA LYS A 29 16.49 -4.13 -10.32
C LYS A 29 17.58 -4.31 -11.41
N ASN A 30 18.54 -5.20 -11.19
CA ASN A 30 19.60 -5.53 -12.16
C ASN A 30 19.21 -6.64 -13.16
N LEU A 31 18.07 -7.31 -12.95
CA LEU A 31 17.42 -8.13 -13.97
C LEU A 31 16.56 -7.16 -14.77
N TYR A 32 16.93 -6.86 -16.02
CA TYR A 32 16.19 -5.94 -16.90
C TYR A 32 14.77 -6.47 -17.18
N ILE A 33 13.89 -6.31 -16.21
CA ILE A 33 12.45 -6.51 -16.27
C ILE A 33 11.89 -5.23 -15.66
N GLU A 34 11.26 -4.40 -16.50
CA GLU A 34 10.50 -3.25 -16.03
C GLU A 34 9.24 -3.80 -15.34
N ILE A 35 9.35 -4.05 -14.03
CA ILE A 35 8.24 -4.58 -13.22
C ILE A 35 7.41 -3.39 -12.75
N MET A 36 6.19 -3.25 -13.26
CA MET A 36 5.22 -2.29 -12.74
C MET A 36 4.56 -2.83 -11.47
N VAL A 37 4.50 -2.01 -10.41
CA VAL A 37 3.86 -2.38 -9.14
C VAL A 37 2.50 -1.67 -9.00
N GLU A 38 1.43 -2.46 -9.02
CA GLU A 38 0.07 -2.01 -8.70
C GLU A 38 -0.29 -2.43 -7.27
N LEU A 39 -0.95 -1.52 -6.54
CA LEU A 39 -1.47 -1.80 -5.22
C LEU A 39 -2.95 -1.42 -5.11
N LEU A 40 -3.77 -2.42 -4.76
CA LEU A 40 -5.18 -2.27 -4.44
C LEU A 40 -5.37 -2.20 -2.92
N THR A 41 -5.92 -1.09 -2.42
CA THR A 41 -6.04 -0.83 -0.98
C THR A 41 -7.46 -0.44 -0.55
N SER A 42 -7.79 -0.70 0.71
CA SER A 42 -8.97 -0.14 1.40
C SER A 42 -8.87 1.39 1.49
N ASP A 43 -9.95 2.07 1.84
CA ASP A 43 -10.03 3.53 1.99
C ASP A 43 -9.19 4.14 3.15
N PHE A 44 -8.42 3.33 3.89
CA PHE A 44 -7.72 3.69 5.13
C PHE A 44 -8.58 4.45 6.14
N ARG A 45 -9.91 4.40 6.02
CA ARG A 45 -10.87 5.24 6.74
C ARG A 45 -10.52 6.75 6.69
N GLY A 46 -9.86 7.20 5.64
CA GLY A 46 -9.41 8.59 5.50
C GLY A 46 -8.15 8.96 6.29
N ASP A 47 -7.34 8.00 6.74
CA ASP A 47 -6.03 8.28 7.35
C ASP A 47 -5.03 8.78 6.30
N LEU A 48 -4.86 10.11 6.26
CA LEU A 48 -3.95 10.78 5.33
C LEU A 48 -2.48 10.38 5.53
N THR A 49 -2.09 9.92 6.72
CA THR A 49 -0.70 9.49 6.99
C THR A 49 -0.39 8.17 6.29
N ALA A 50 -1.37 7.25 6.27
CA ALA A 50 -1.26 6.00 5.54
C ALA A 50 -1.22 6.25 4.02
N VAL A 51 -2.02 7.19 3.52
CA VAL A 51 -2.03 7.60 2.11
C VAL A 51 -0.71 8.28 1.72
N ASP A 52 -0.16 9.17 2.54
CA ASP A 52 1.11 9.85 2.25
C ASP A 52 2.27 8.85 2.16
N SER A 53 2.31 7.86 3.07
CA SER A 53 3.29 6.77 3.04
C SER A 53 3.20 5.94 1.76
N LEU A 54 1.99 5.72 1.26
CA LEU A 54 1.73 4.99 0.02
C LEU A 54 2.21 5.74 -1.22
N VAL A 55 1.88 7.02 -1.32
CA VAL A 55 2.31 7.86 -2.44
C VAL A 55 3.83 7.98 -2.48
N GLN A 56 4.49 8.08 -1.32
CA GLN A 56 5.94 8.17 -1.21
C GLN A 56 6.67 6.83 -1.46
N SER A 57 5.96 5.71 -1.53
CA SER A 57 6.57 4.39 -1.68
C SER A 57 7.11 4.10 -3.10
N GLY A 58 6.66 4.85 -4.12
CA GLY A 58 7.14 4.69 -5.50
C GLY A 58 6.35 3.68 -6.34
N LEU A 59 5.06 3.49 -6.04
CA LEU A 59 4.14 2.69 -6.86
C LEU A 59 3.97 3.33 -8.25
N ASP A 60 3.94 2.50 -9.29
CA ASP A 60 3.63 2.96 -10.65
C ASP A 60 2.13 3.23 -10.82
N VAL A 61 1.28 2.46 -10.13
CA VAL A 61 -0.19 2.59 -10.18
C VAL A 61 -0.80 2.48 -8.79
N PHE A 62 -1.58 3.50 -8.41
CA PHE A 62 -2.43 3.48 -7.21
C PHE A 62 -3.90 3.25 -7.60
N ALA A 63 -4.50 2.19 -7.08
CA ALA A 63 -5.90 1.85 -7.33
C ALA A 63 -6.71 1.73 -6.03
N HIS A 64 -7.88 2.37 -6.01
CA HIS A 64 -8.88 2.24 -4.96
C HIS A 64 -10.23 1.95 -5.62
N ASN A 65 -10.75 0.74 -5.43
CA ASN A 65 -12.04 0.37 -5.98
C ASN A 65 -13.16 1.09 -5.20
N ILE A 66 -13.82 2.03 -5.85
CA ILE A 66 -15.06 2.64 -5.36
C ILE A 66 -16.18 1.63 -5.70
N GLU A 67 -16.50 0.75 -4.76
CA GLU A 67 -17.54 -0.26 -4.93
C GLU A 67 -18.92 0.37 -5.18
N THR A 68 -19.72 -0.38 -5.94
CA THR A 68 -20.87 0.00 -6.79
C THR A 68 -21.89 1.00 -6.20
N VAL A 69 -22.51 1.80 -7.08
CA VAL A 69 -23.76 2.54 -6.80
C VAL A 69 -24.98 1.64 -7.06
N LYS A 70 -25.99 1.75 -6.19
CA LYS A 70 -27.28 1.04 -6.35
C LYS A 70 -28.24 1.79 -7.26
#